data_AF-A0AAE1WXB3-F1
#
_entry.id   AF-A0AAE1WXB3-F1
#
_cell.length_a   1.000
_cell.length_b   1.000
_cell.length_c   1.000
_cell.angle_alpha   90.00
_cell.angle_beta   90.00
_cell.angle_gamma   90.00
#
_symmetry.space_group_name_H-M   'P 1'
#
loop_
_entity.id
_entity.type
_entity.pdbx_description
1 polymer ?
#
loop_
_entity_poly.entity_id
_entity_poly.type
_entity_poly.pdbx_seq_one_letter_code
_entity_poly.pdbx_strand_id
1 'polypeptide(L)'
;MSELRIAVLLVLLPLLLANVYGAAKNQQPAVTYDGRSVIVNGSRELLFSGSVHYPRSTPAMWPDIIRKSKEGGLNLIQTYVFWNIHEPVEGQFNFEGNYDLVKFIKLIGEEGLWVTLRIGPYIEAEWNLGGFPYWLKGVTNITFRSYNEPFLHHMKKYAEKIINLMKEHKLFADQGGPIIMAQVGVAGEKMQLYTEEGSKKAQWTEFNGTPTPLTWYKAYFDAPEGDNPVALRMTSMAKGMVWINGQSIGRYWVSYLSPLGKPTQEEYHVPRSFLKPTNNLMVVFEETGGNPRKIEILVVNRDTICSVVTEYHPPHVSSFDLKENKLRYNVNPIKGAHLACPDKKIIEKVEFVSFGEADGACGAFIAGKCDSKKAHKLVEKECLGKTECTIPFDRKTLLEPGNDPCPDVEKSLAVQVKCGVGGGSKSDA
;
A
#
# COMPACT_ATOMS: atom_id res chain seq x y z
N MET A 1 54.08 63.79 -14.40
CA MET A 1 53.16 63.29 -13.35
C MET A 1 51.73 63.01 -13.85
N SER A 2 51.36 63.36 -15.09
CA SER A 2 49.98 63.20 -15.60
C SER A 2 49.68 61.81 -16.19
N GLU A 3 50.63 61.17 -16.87
CA GLU A 3 50.32 59.91 -17.59
C GLU A 3 50.23 58.68 -16.68
N LEU A 4 51.05 58.61 -15.63
CA LEU A 4 51.02 57.50 -14.67
C LEU A 4 49.71 57.47 -13.85
N ARG A 5 49.09 58.63 -13.63
CA ARG A 5 47.80 58.72 -12.93
C ARG A 5 46.62 58.26 -13.79
N ILE A 6 46.67 58.53 -15.10
CA ILE A 6 45.64 58.10 -16.05
C ILE A 6 45.71 56.59 -16.29
N ALA A 7 46.92 56.02 -16.39
CA ALA A 7 47.11 54.58 -16.51
C ALA A 7 46.63 53.81 -15.27
N VAL A 8 46.88 54.33 -14.07
CA VAL A 8 46.40 53.72 -12.82
C VAL A 8 44.87 53.82 -12.69
N LEU A 9 44.25 54.92 -13.13
CA LEU A 9 42.79 55.04 -13.17
C LEU A 9 42.13 54.10 -14.20
N LEU A 10 42.74 53.89 -15.37
CA LEU A 10 42.22 52.98 -16.40
C LEU A 10 42.32 51.49 -16.02
N VAL A 11 43.26 51.13 -15.14
CA VAL A 11 43.39 49.75 -14.62
C VAL A 11 42.56 49.52 -13.36
N LEU A 12 42.37 50.54 -12.51
CA LEU A 12 41.59 50.41 -11.28
C LEU A 12 40.07 50.52 -11.51
N LEU A 13 39.59 51.28 -12.50
CA LEU A 13 38.16 51.39 -12.78
C LEU A 13 37.49 50.05 -13.18
N PRO A 14 38.08 49.21 -14.06
CA PRO A 14 37.54 47.88 -14.37
C PRO A 14 37.62 46.92 -13.18
N LEU A 15 38.66 47.02 -12.33
CA LEU A 15 38.80 46.20 -11.12
C LEU A 15 37.81 46.59 -10.01
N LEU A 16 37.46 47.87 -9.91
CA LEU A 16 36.41 48.36 -9.00
C LEU A 16 35.01 48.04 -9.54
N LEU A 17 34.78 48.14 -10.85
CA LEU A 17 33.50 47.74 -11.47
C LEU A 17 33.27 46.23 -11.44
N ALA A 18 34.33 45.40 -11.53
CA ALA A 18 34.23 43.95 -11.35
C ALA A 18 33.83 43.55 -9.92
N ASN A 19 34.14 44.37 -8.92
CA ASN A 19 33.73 44.14 -7.53
C ASN A 19 32.34 44.73 -7.18
N VAL A 20 31.88 45.75 -7.90
CA VAL A 20 30.52 46.30 -7.73
C VAL A 20 29.47 45.46 -8.48
N TYR A 21 29.86 44.81 -9.58
CA TYR A 21 29.12 43.69 -10.19
C TYR A 21 29.55 42.35 -9.58
N GLY A 22 29.75 42.30 -8.26
CA GLY A 22 29.56 41.08 -7.50
C GLY A 22 28.11 40.66 -7.69
N ALA A 23 27.84 39.96 -8.79
CA ALA A 23 26.56 39.37 -9.10
C ALA A 23 26.10 38.69 -7.81
N ALA A 24 24.98 39.17 -7.26
CA ALA A 24 24.17 38.32 -6.42
C ALA A 24 23.97 37.05 -7.25
N LYS A 25 24.76 36.00 -6.95
CA LYS A 25 24.54 34.68 -7.50
C LYS A 25 23.13 34.37 -7.06
N ASN A 26 22.19 34.54 -7.98
CA ASN A 26 20.87 33.97 -7.88
C ASN A 26 21.16 32.47 -7.77
N GLN A 27 21.26 31.96 -6.53
CA GLN A 27 21.49 30.56 -6.25
C GLN A 27 20.22 29.84 -6.65
N GLN A 28 20.08 29.59 -7.95
CA GLN A 28 19.06 28.69 -8.43
C GLN A 28 19.30 27.34 -7.73
N PRO A 29 18.24 26.72 -7.18
CA PRO A 29 18.37 25.40 -6.57
C PRO A 29 19.00 24.41 -7.54
N ALA A 30 19.93 23.58 -7.08
CA ALA A 30 20.58 22.56 -7.89
C ALA A 30 19.56 21.59 -8.51
N VAL A 31 18.44 21.36 -7.83
CA VAL A 31 17.30 20.62 -8.36
C VAL A 31 16.02 21.38 -8.05
N THR A 32 15.19 21.60 -9.06
CA THR A 32 13.83 22.14 -8.94
C THR A 32 12.92 21.45 -9.97
N TYR A 33 11.66 21.85 -10.06
CA TYR A 33 10.71 21.32 -11.03
C TYR A 33 9.62 22.34 -11.32
N ASP A 34 8.94 22.17 -12.44
CA ASP A 34 7.70 22.88 -12.75
C ASP A 34 6.71 21.95 -13.45
N GLY A 35 5.61 22.50 -13.98
CA GLY A 35 4.57 21.73 -14.66
C GLY A 35 5.04 20.96 -15.92
N ARG A 36 6.30 21.12 -16.35
CA ARG A 36 6.84 20.44 -17.53
C ARG A 36 7.89 19.38 -17.21
N SER A 37 8.84 19.65 -16.30
CA SER A 37 9.95 18.73 -16.04
C SER A 37 10.64 18.98 -14.71
N VAL A 38 11.49 18.03 -14.31
CA VAL A 38 12.57 18.29 -13.37
C VAL A 38 13.60 19.18 -14.05
N ILE A 39 14.22 20.06 -13.28
CA ILE A 39 15.26 21.00 -13.71
C ILE A 39 16.47 20.73 -12.82
N VAL A 40 17.57 20.26 -13.40
CA VAL A 40 18.83 19.98 -12.69
C VAL A 40 19.88 20.97 -13.17
N ASN A 41 20.49 21.71 -12.24
CA ASN A 41 21.48 22.75 -12.53
C ASN A 41 21.03 23.77 -13.60
N GLY A 42 19.74 24.13 -13.59
CA GLY A 42 19.12 25.06 -14.54
C GLY A 42 18.73 24.45 -15.88
N SER A 43 19.09 23.20 -16.16
CA SER A 43 18.72 22.48 -17.38
C SER A 43 17.48 21.60 -17.17
N ARG A 44 16.54 21.64 -18.11
CA ARG A 44 15.38 20.74 -18.10
C ARG A 44 15.83 19.33 -18.45
N GLU A 45 15.48 18.39 -17.59
CA GLU A 45 15.83 16.97 -17.76
C GLU A 45 14.57 16.14 -18.00
N LEU A 46 14.60 15.31 -19.04
CA LEU A 46 13.63 14.23 -19.21
C LEU A 46 14.26 12.96 -18.62
N LEU A 47 13.76 12.51 -17.47
CA LEU A 47 14.38 11.43 -16.71
C LEU A 47 13.91 10.06 -17.21
N PHE A 48 14.85 9.29 -17.77
CA PHE A 48 14.69 7.88 -18.11
C PHE A 48 15.43 7.04 -17.07
N SER A 49 14.64 6.37 -16.22
CA SER A 49 15.11 5.71 -15.01
C SER A 49 15.09 4.19 -15.12
N GLY A 50 16.15 3.54 -14.62
CA GLY A 50 16.20 2.09 -14.39
C GLY A 50 16.54 1.73 -12.95
N SER A 51 15.92 0.68 -12.41
CA SER A 51 16.22 0.20 -11.04
C SER A 51 17.43 -0.71 -11.01
N VAL A 52 18.45 -0.35 -10.23
CA VAL A 52 19.61 -1.21 -9.96
C VAL A 52 19.85 -1.28 -8.47
N HIS A 53 19.68 -2.46 -7.87
CA HIS A 53 19.84 -2.66 -6.43
C HIS A 53 21.24 -3.19 -6.13
N TYR A 54 22.09 -2.36 -5.53
CA TYR A 54 23.50 -2.67 -5.26
C TYR A 54 23.74 -4.01 -4.54
N PRO A 55 22.95 -4.49 -3.56
CA PRO A 55 23.27 -5.74 -2.89
C PRO A 55 22.86 -6.98 -3.69
N ARG A 56 22.22 -6.81 -4.86
CA ARG A 56 21.85 -7.91 -5.78
C ARG A 56 22.95 -8.23 -6.80
N SER A 57 24.05 -7.49 -6.78
CA SER A 57 25.23 -7.73 -7.61
C SER A 57 26.49 -7.37 -6.83
N THR A 58 27.67 -7.73 -7.35
CA THR A 58 28.92 -7.48 -6.63
C THR A 58 29.53 -6.12 -7.04
N PRO A 59 30.38 -5.51 -6.20
CA PRO A 59 31.11 -4.29 -6.53
C PRO A 59 31.91 -4.36 -7.83
N ALA A 60 32.35 -5.55 -8.24
CA ALA A 60 33.04 -5.76 -9.50
C ALA A 60 32.09 -5.70 -10.72
N MET A 61 30.80 -6.03 -10.54
CA MET A 61 29.78 -5.98 -11.59
C MET A 61 29.17 -4.59 -11.75
N TRP A 62 29.16 -3.75 -10.71
CA TRP A 62 28.48 -2.45 -10.75
C TRP A 62 28.91 -1.56 -11.93
N PRO A 63 30.21 -1.36 -12.24
CA PRO A 63 30.60 -0.50 -13.36
C PRO A 63 30.02 -0.95 -14.70
N ASP A 64 29.99 -2.27 -14.96
CA ASP A 64 29.43 -2.83 -16.21
C ASP A 64 27.91 -2.63 -16.29
N ILE A 65 27.19 -2.87 -15.19
CA ILE A 65 25.72 -2.66 -15.13
C ILE A 65 25.37 -1.18 -15.35
N ILE A 66 26.10 -0.27 -14.68
CA ILE A 66 25.88 1.18 -14.77
C ILE A 66 26.15 1.66 -16.21
N ARG A 67 27.25 1.22 -16.82
CA ARG A 67 27.60 1.57 -18.20
C ARG A 67 26.54 1.08 -19.20
N LYS A 68 26.12 -0.19 -19.08
CA LYS A 68 25.05 -0.75 -19.93
C LYS A 68 23.72 -0.03 -19.76
N SER A 69 23.43 0.43 -18.54
CA SER A 69 22.24 1.26 -18.27
C SER A 69 22.29 2.57 -19.06
N LYS A 70 23.45 3.24 -19.05
CA LYS A 70 23.69 4.46 -19.83
C LYS A 70 23.63 4.23 -21.34
N GLU A 71 24.31 3.19 -21.84
CA GLU A 71 24.29 2.79 -23.25
C GLU A 71 22.87 2.43 -23.73
N GLY A 72 22.06 1.87 -22.83
CA GLY A 72 20.63 1.61 -23.05
C GLY A 72 19.74 2.85 -23.08
N GLY A 73 20.30 4.06 -22.90
CA GLY A 73 19.59 5.33 -22.97
C GLY A 73 19.05 5.85 -21.63
N LEU A 74 19.39 5.23 -20.51
CA LEU A 74 19.04 5.75 -19.19
C LEU A 74 19.94 6.93 -18.84
N ASN A 75 19.38 7.96 -18.22
CA ASN A 75 20.12 9.07 -17.61
C ASN A 75 19.98 9.11 -16.08
N LEU A 76 19.21 8.17 -15.52
CA LEU A 76 18.98 8.05 -14.08
C LEU A 76 18.97 6.57 -13.65
N ILE A 77 19.64 6.28 -12.53
CA ILE A 77 19.50 5.01 -11.82
C ILE A 77 18.76 5.24 -10.52
N GLN A 78 17.78 4.38 -10.22
CA GLN A 78 17.11 4.37 -8.93
C GLN A 78 17.50 3.14 -8.13
N THR A 79 17.64 3.31 -6.81
CA THR A 79 17.98 2.21 -5.92
C THR A 79 17.28 2.36 -4.57
N TYR A 80 16.84 1.24 -4.00
CA TYR A 80 16.39 1.19 -2.61
C TYR A 80 17.58 1.15 -1.66
N VAL A 81 17.39 1.62 -0.42
CA VAL A 81 18.34 1.37 0.67
C VAL A 81 17.81 0.28 1.59
N PHE A 82 18.62 -0.75 1.82
CA PHE A 82 18.20 -1.99 2.47
C PHE A 82 18.55 -1.98 3.96
N TRP A 83 17.66 -1.46 4.80
CA TRP A 83 17.93 -1.23 6.23
C TRP A 83 18.45 -2.50 6.93
N ASN A 84 17.83 -3.65 6.72
CA ASN A 84 18.18 -4.89 7.42
C ASN A 84 19.64 -5.36 7.25
N ILE A 85 20.26 -5.15 6.08
CA ILE A 85 21.67 -5.47 5.86
C ILE A 85 22.59 -4.36 6.35
N HIS A 86 22.10 -3.12 6.38
CA HIS A 86 22.85 -1.98 6.86
C HIS A 86 22.86 -1.85 8.37
N GLU A 87 21.89 -2.40 9.09
CA GLU A 87 21.84 -2.40 10.56
C GLU A 87 21.40 -3.78 11.07
N PRO A 88 22.23 -4.83 10.88
CA PRO A 88 21.88 -6.20 11.28
C PRO A 88 21.75 -6.34 12.81
N VAL A 89 22.45 -5.50 13.56
CA VAL A 89 22.35 -5.34 15.01
C VAL A 89 22.03 -3.86 15.28
N GLU A 90 21.09 -3.59 16.18
CA GLU A 90 20.66 -2.23 16.50
C GLU A 90 21.88 -1.35 16.86
N GLY A 91 21.99 -0.20 16.19
CA GLY A 91 23.07 0.77 16.34
C GLY A 91 24.36 0.44 15.59
N GLN A 92 24.53 -0.77 15.04
CA GLN A 92 25.75 -1.20 14.36
C GLN A 92 25.55 -1.23 12.85
N PHE A 93 26.11 -0.23 12.16
CA PHE A 93 25.91 -0.07 10.73
C PHE A 93 27.01 -0.73 9.89
N ASN A 94 26.62 -1.37 8.77
CA ASN A 94 27.53 -1.97 7.80
C ASN A 94 27.34 -1.35 6.40
N PHE A 95 28.42 -0.78 5.84
CA PHE A 95 28.49 -0.24 4.49
C PHE A 95 29.69 -0.78 3.71
N GLU A 96 30.10 -2.02 4.00
CA GLU A 96 31.26 -2.64 3.36
C GLU A 96 30.85 -3.63 2.25
N GLY A 97 31.78 -3.93 1.34
CA GLY A 97 31.61 -4.93 0.31
C GLY A 97 30.39 -4.67 -0.59
N ASN A 98 29.50 -5.65 -0.72
CA ASN A 98 28.27 -5.52 -1.51
C ASN A 98 27.28 -4.50 -0.92
N TYR A 99 27.51 -4.01 0.30
CA TYR A 99 26.66 -3.04 0.99
C TYR A 99 27.26 -1.64 0.94
N ASP A 100 28.32 -1.42 0.16
CA ASP A 100 28.93 -0.09 -0.01
C ASP A 100 28.07 0.81 -0.90
N LEU A 101 27.03 1.38 -0.30
CA LEU A 101 26.10 2.32 -0.91
C LEU A 101 26.80 3.57 -1.44
N VAL A 102 27.80 4.07 -0.69
CA VAL A 102 28.54 5.28 -1.04
C VAL A 102 29.34 5.06 -2.33
N LYS A 103 30.08 3.96 -2.41
CA LYS A 103 30.82 3.59 -3.63
C LYS A 103 29.87 3.38 -4.80
N PHE A 104 28.76 2.68 -4.60
CA PHE A 104 27.78 2.45 -5.66
C PHE A 104 27.26 3.77 -6.26
N ILE A 105 26.86 4.72 -5.41
CA ILE A 105 26.35 6.03 -5.86
C ILE A 105 27.45 6.85 -6.55
N LYS A 106 28.69 6.81 -6.05
CA LYS A 106 29.83 7.49 -6.70
C LYS A 106 30.06 6.96 -8.11
N LEU A 107 30.06 5.65 -8.31
CA LEU A 107 30.23 5.04 -9.64
C LEU A 107 29.14 5.50 -10.63
N ILE A 108 27.90 5.65 -10.16
CA ILE A 108 26.81 6.17 -11.00
C ILE A 108 27.09 7.61 -11.44
N GLY A 109 27.53 8.47 -10.51
CA GLY A 109 27.89 9.84 -10.81
C GLY A 109 29.13 9.99 -11.70
N GLU A 110 30.13 9.12 -11.53
CA GLU A 110 31.33 9.06 -12.39
C GLU A 110 30.98 8.70 -13.85
N GLU A 111 29.98 7.85 -14.05
CA GLU A 111 29.41 7.55 -15.36
C GLU A 111 28.44 8.65 -15.86
N GLY A 112 28.26 9.74 -15.11
CA GLY A 112 27.45 10.89 -15.51
C GLY A 112 25.94 10.65 -15.49
N LEU A 113 25.48 9.68 -14.69
CA LEU A 113 24.07 9.40 -14.47
C LEU A 113 23.58 10.04 -13.16
N TRP A 114 22.31 10.40 -13.13
CA TRP A 114 21.64 10.86 -11.90
C TRP A 114 21.19 9.68 -11.03
N VAL A 115 20.91 9.96 -9.76
CA VAL A 115 20.42 8.98 -8.78
C VAL A 115 19.10 9.43 -8.16
N THR A 116 18.14 8.50 -8.11
CA THR A 116 17.01 8.55 -7.17
C THR A 116 17.24 7.57 -6.03
N LEU A 117 17.39 8.09 -4.81
CA LEU A 117 17.64 7.28 -3.62
C LEU A 117 16.33 7.00 -2.87
N ARG A 118 15.90 5.74 -2.87
CA ARG A 118 14.64 5.30 -2.25
C ARG A 118 14.94 4.73 -0.86
N ILE A 119 15.04 5.61 0.12
CA ILE A 119 15.62 5.32 1.44
C ILE A 119 14.82 4.26 2.23
N GLY A 120 13.50 4.19 2.03
CA GLY A 120 12.61 3.32 2.82
C GLY A 120 11.90 4.08 3.95
N PRO A 121 11.75 3.51 5.16
CA PRO A 121 12.45 2.32 5.70
C PRO A 121 11.90 0.97 5.23
N TYR A 122 10.63 0.94 4.82
CA TYR A 122 10.04 -0.21 4.15
C TYR A 122 10.19 -0.03 2.64
N ILE A 123 10.79 -1.02 1.99
CA ILE A 123 11.08 -0.99 0.56
C ILE A 123 10.33 -2.07 -0.22
N GLU A 124 9.73 -3.03 0.49
CA GLU A 124 9.17 -4.25 -0.10
C GLU A 124 10.25 -4.98 -0.91
N ALA A 125 10.30 -4.72 -2.21
CA ALA A 125 11.36 -5.11 -3.14
C ALA A 125 11.57 -6.62 -3.24
N GLU A 126 10.59 -7.45 -2.87
CA GLU A 126 10.75 -8.90 -2.73
C GLU A 126 11.99 -9.23 -1.88
N TRP A 127 12.23 -8.42 -0.85
CA TRP A 127 13.36 -8.54 0.06
C TRP A 127 12.89 -9.00 1.44
N ASN A 128 13.77 -9.66 2.17
CA ASN A 128 13.44 -10.22 3.48
C ASN A 128 12.87 -9.14 4.41
N LEU A 129 11.69 -9.43 4.97
CA LEU A 129 10.89 -8.51 5.82
C LEU A 129 10.65 -7.12 5.21
N GLY A 130 10.65 -7.01 3.87
CA GLY A 130 10.48 -5.75 3.15
C GLY A 130 11.54 -4.70 3.47
N GLY A 131 12.73 -5.13 3.91
CA GLY A 131 13.86 -4.28 4.26
C GLY A 131 14.01 -4.00 5.76
N PHE A 132 13.04 -4.32 6.62
CA PHE A 132 13.18 -4.07 8.06
C PHE A 132 14.18 -5.03 8.73
N PRO A 133 15.03 -4.56 9.64
CA PRO A 133 15.89 -5.43 10.43
C PRO A 133 15.07 -6.31 11.36
N TYR A 134 15.54 -7.54 11.61
CA TYR A 134 14.79 -8.51 12.40
C TYR A 134 14.63 -8.09 13.87
N TRP A 135 15.64 -7.43 14.45
CA TRP A 135 15.62 -6.94 15.84
C TRP A 135 14.47 -5.94 16.09
N LEU A 136 13.97 -5.27 15.03
CA LEU A 136 12.86 -4.33 15.14
C LEU A 136 11.57 -5.01 15.63
N LYS A 137 11.39 -6.32 15.40
CA LYS A 137 10.27 -7.10 15.95
C LYS A 137 10.33 -7.26 17.47
N GLY A 138 11.52 -7.17 18.07
CA GLY A 138 11.73 -7.29 19.51
C GLY A 138 11.43 -6.00 20.30
N VAL A 139 11.17 -4.90 19.60
CA VAL A 139 10.86 -3.61 20.23
C VAL A 139 9.45 -3.64 20.83
N THR A 140 9.35 -3.37 22.12
CA THR A 140 8.08 -3.38 22.85
C THR A 140 7.07 -2.41 22.23
N ASN A 141 5.83 -2.86 22.06
CA ASN A 141 4.69 -2.07 21.55
C ASN A 141 4.93 -1.46 20.15
N ILE A 142 5.77 -2.09 19.32
CA ILE A 142 6.01 -1.59 17.97
C ILE A 142 4.87 -1.97 17.01
N THR A 143 4.45 -1.03 16.18
CA THR A 143 3.52 -1.29 15.07
C THR A 143 4.12 -0.70 13.80
N PHE A 144 4.53 -1.56 12.87
CA PHE A 144 5.20 -1.13 11.65
C PHE A 144 4.30 -0.29 10.76
N ARG A 145 4.90 0.69 10.07
CA ARG A 145 4.22 1.54 9.07
C ARG A 145 2.98 2.26 9.60
N SER A 146 3.02 2.64 10.88
CA SER A 146 1.95 3.37 11.55
C SER A 146 2.52 4.57 12.33
N TYR A 147 1.65 5.44 12.84
CA TYR A 147 2.02 6.51 13.78
C TYR A 147 2.24 5.95 15.19
N ASN A 148 3.23 5.08 15.30
CA ASN A 148 3.65 4.42 16.52
C ASN A 148 5.01 4.98 16.93
N GLU A 149 5.11 5.50 18.16
CA GLU A 149 6.30 6.22 18.62
C GLU A 149 7.59 5.38 18.50
N PRO A 150 7.64 4.10 18.93
CA PRO A 150 8.82 3.26 18.74
C PRO A 150 9.20 3.10 17.26
N PHE A 151 8.21 2.86 16.39
CA PHE A 151 8.47 2.72 14.96
C PHE A 151 9.03 4.01 14.35
N LEU A 152 8.43 5.16 14.65
CA LEU A 152 8.87 6.46 14.17
C LEU A 152 10.27 6.81 14.69
N HIS A 153 10.59 6.46 15.93
CA HIS A 153 11.91 6.65 16.53
C HIS A 153 13.00 5.92 15.73
N HIS A 154 12.86 4.61 15.53
CA HIS A 154 13.88 3.83 14.80
C HIS A 154 13.92 4.19 13.31
N MET A 155 12.76 4.39 12.67
CA MET A 155 12.68 4.86 11.28
C MET A 155 13.44 6.17 11.09
N LYS A 156 13.23 7.14 12.00
CA LYS A 156 13.90 8.44 11.94
C LYS A 156 15.42 8.28 12.07
N LYS A 157 15.90 7.52 13.06
CA LYS A 157 17.35 7.29 13.27
C LYS A 157 18.01 6.66 12.05
N TYR A 158 17.37 5.66 11.45
CA TYR A 158 17.85 5.04 10.22
C TYR A 158 17.88 6.04 9.04
N ALA A 159 16.77 6.75 8.80
CA ALA A 159 16.70 7.71 7.70
C ALA A 159 17.74 8.83 7.87
N GLU A 160 17.90 9.37 9.08
CA GLU A 160 18.92 10.37 9.40
C GLU A 160 20.33 9.81 9.20
N LYS A 161 20.62 8.57 9.59
CA LYS A 161 21.92 7.93 9.35
C LYS A 161 22.24 7.86 7.86
N ILE A 162 21.31 7.40 7.02
CA ILE A 162 21.51 7.31 5.56
C ILE A 162 21.67 8.71 4.96
N ILE A 163 20.81 9.67 5.31
CA ILE A 163 20.90 11.05 4.79
C ILE A 163 22.23 11.70 5.17
N ASN A 164 22.65 11.58 6.43
CA ASN A 164 23.90 12.15 6.91
C ASN A 164 25.11 11.50 6.24
N LEU A 165 25.10 10.18 6.03
CA LEU A 165 26.14 9.48 5.27
C LEU A 165 26.25 10.03 3.84
N MET A 166 25.13 10.21 3.14
CA MET A 166 25.13 10.79 1.79
C MET A 166 25.63 12.24 1.78
N LYS A 167 25.27 13.03 2.80
CA LYS A 167 25.72 14.42 2.94
C LYS A 167 27.21 14.53 3.25
N GLU A 168 27.72 13.69 4.14
CA GLU A 168 29.14 13.63 4.51
C GLU A 168 30.02 13.37 3.28
N HIS A 169 29.56 12.48 2.39
CA HIS A 169 30.22 12.17 1.13
C HIS A 169 29.83 13.09 -0.04
N LYS A 170 29.07 14.17 0.21
CA LYS A 170 28.66 15.19 -0.79
C LYS A 170 27.93 14.61 -2.00
N LEU A 171 27.06 13.62 -1.77
CA LEU A 171 26.40 12.89 -2.84
C LEU A 171 25.08 13.52 -3.32
N PHE A 172 24.53 14.50 -2.60
CA PHE A 172 23.38 15.27 -3.08
C PHE A 172 23.77 16.33 -4.11
N ALA A 173 22.88 16.61 -5.06
CA ALA A 173 23.13 17.53 -6.16
C ALA A 173 23.46 18.96 -5.73
N ASP A 174 22.89 19.45 -4.62
CA ASP A 174 23.24 20.73 -4.01
C ASP A 174 24.69 20.78 -3.46
N GLN A 175 25.30 19.61 -3.24
CA GLN A 175 26.70 19.44 -2.86
C GLN A 175 27.59 19.03 -4.05
N GLY A 176 27.03 18.96 -5.27
CA GLY A 176 27.71 18.54 -6.49
C GLY A 176 27.68 17.04 -6.78
N GLY A 177 26.90 16.26 -6.02
CA GLY A 177 26.76 14.82 -6.22
C GLY A 177 25.61 14.41 -7.16
N PRO A 178 25.47 13.10 -7.45
CA PRO A 178 24.50 12.62 -8.43
C PRO A 178 23.07 12.44 -7.89
N ILE A 179 22.83 12.52 -6.58
CA ILE A 179 21.48 12.30 -6.01
C ILE A 179 20.62 13.55 -6.24
N ILE A 180 19.63 13.43 -7.13
CA ILE A 180 18.70 14.52 -7.45
C ILE A 180 17.34 14.37 -6.77
N MET A 181 16.97 13.15 -6.37
CA MET A 181 15.71 12.88 -5.69
C MET A 181 15.93 11.86 -4.57
N ALA A 182 15.29 12.08 -3.43
CA ALA A 182 15.15 11.08 -2.39
C ALA A 182 13.68 10.88 -2.07
N GLN A 183 13.23 9.63 -2.01
CA GLN A 183 11.84 9.32 -1.68
C GLN A 183 11.69 9.19 -0.15
N VAL A 184 11.06 10.17 0.50
CA VAL A 184 10.64 10.09 1.91
C VAL A 184 9.30 10.78 2.12
N GLY A 185 8.22 9.99 2.19
CA GLY A 185 6.87 10.43 2.55
C GLY A 185 6.34 11.64 1.77
N VAL A 186 5.25 12.22 2.25
CA VAL A 186 4.72 13.50 1.76
C VAL A 186 4.51 14.46 2.93
N ALA A 187 4.68 15.76 2.69
CA ALA A 187 4.56 16.77 3.75
C ALA A 187 3.20 16.70 4.49
N GLY A 188 2.12 16.34 3.79
CA GLY A 188 0.81 16.16 4.39
C GLY A 188 0.73 15.04 5.44
N GLU A 189 1.48 13.96 5.27
CA GLU A 189 1.62 12.92 6.30
C GLU A 189 2.35 13.49 7.53
N LYS A 190 3.48 14.18 7.32
CA LYS A 190 4.21 14.81 8.44
C LYS A 190 3.34 15.80 9.23
N MET A 191 2.48 16.55 8.55
CA MET A 191 1.53 17.49 9.18
C MET A 191 0.33 16.78 9.82
N GLN A 192 0.14 15.50 9.54
CA GLN A 192 -0.99 14.67 9.95
C GLN A 192 -2.33 15.20 9.42
N LEU A 193 -2.36 15.66 8.16
CA LEU A 193 -3.56 16.28 7.55
C LEU A 193 -4.82 15.41 7.63
N TYR A 194 -4.64 14.09 7.79
CA TYR A 194 -5.70 13.11 7.95
C TYR A 194 -6.37 13.10 9.35
N THR A 195 -5.88 13.91 10.31
CA THR A 195 -6.49 14.14 11.63
C THR A 195 -7.16 15.51 11.69
N GLU A 196 -8.11 15.71 12.61
CA GLU A 196 -8.76 17.03 12.79
C GLU A 196 -7.74 18.13 13.10
N GLU A 197 -6.80 17.87 14.02
CA GLU A 197 -5.78 18.86 14.41
C GLU A 197 -4.73 19.10 13.33
N GLY A 198 -4.30 18.06 12.62
CA GLY A 198 -3.38 18.22 11.51
C GLY A 198 -4.02 18.91 10.31
N SER A 199 -5.31 18.64 10.03
CA SER A 199 -6.06 19.27 8.95
C SER A 199 -6.13 20.78 9.08
N LYS A 200 -6.20 21.32 10.31
CA LYS A 200 -6.18 22.77 10.59
C LYS A 200 -4.86 23.46 10.21
N LYS A 201 -3.77 22.71 10.02
CA LYS A 201 -2.44 23.25 9.66
C LYS A 201 -2.32 23.57 8.17
N ALA A 202 -3.28 23.14 7.34
CA ALA A 202 -3.31 23.41 5.91
C ALA A 202 -4.46 24.34 5.54
N GLN A 203 -4.24 25.17 4.52
CA GLN A 203 -5.31 25.91 3.86
C GLN A 203 -5.95 25.02 2.80
N TRP A 204 -7.23 24.72 2.99
CA TRP A 204 -8.03 23.94 2.04
C TRP A 204 -8.76 24.88 1.09
N THR A 205 -8.87 24.48 -0.17
CA THR A 205 -9.65 25.20 -1.19
C THR A 205 -10.67 24.24 -1.80
N GLU A 206 -11.78 24.79 -2.28
CA GLU A 206 -12.81 24.02 -2.97
C GLU A 206 -12.24 23.37 -4.24
N PHE A 207 -12.62 22.11 -4.47
CA PHE A 207 -12.18 21.42 -5.67
C PHE A 207 -12.81 22.06 -6.91
N ASN A 208 -11.98 22.56 -7.83
CA ASN A 208 -12.41 23.30 -9.02
C ASN A 208 -12.89 22.42 -10.19
N GLY A 209 -12.87 21.10 -10.03
CA GLY A 209 -13.28 20.15 -11.08
C GLY A 209 -12.13 19.58 -11.92
N THR A 210 -10.92 20.14 -11.82
CA THR A 210 -9.75 19.67 -12.55
C THR A 210 -8.88 18.81 -11.62
N PRO A 211 -8.79 17.49 -11.84
CA PRO A 211 -7.95 16.63 -11.03
C PRO A 211 -6.47 16.99 -11.17
N THR A 212 -5.77 17.10 -10.05
CA THR A 212 -4.33 17.33 -10.00
C THR A 212 -3.64 16.14 -9.31
N PRO A 213 -2.47 15.68 -9.81
CA PRO A 213 -1.66 14.70 -9.10
C PRO A 213 -1.21 15.23 -7.73
N LEU A 214 -0.80 14.32 -6.85
CA LEU A 214 -0.24 14.63 -5.52
C LEU A 214 -1.10 15.59 -4.68
N THR A 215 -2.41 15.39 -4.70
CA THR A 215 -3.38 16.30 -4.08
C THR A 215 -4.02 15.67 -2.84
N TRP A 216 -4.23 16.49 -1.82
CA TRP A 216 -4.99 16.11 -0.64
C TRP A 216 -6.43 16.62 -0.77
N TYR A 217 -7.39 15.75 -0.54
CA TYR A 217 -8.81 16.08 -0.46
C TYR A 217 -9.33 15.82 0.94
N LYS A 218 -10.34 16.60 1.32
CA LYS A 218 -11.02 16.52 2.60
C LYS A 218 -12.53 16.62 2.38
N ALA A 219 -13.29 15.83 3.12
CA ALA A 219 -14.74 15.93 3.21
C ALA A 219 -15.23 15.53 4.61
N TYR A 220 -16.44 15.95 4.94
CA TYR A 220 -17.16 15.46 6.12
C TYR A 220 -18.43 14.72 5.67
N PHE A 221 -18.78 13.65 6.39
CA PHE A 221 -19.98 12.87 6.12
C PHE A 221 -20.58 12.27 7.39
N ASP A 222 -21.87 11.98 7.35
CA ASP A 222 -22.57 11.28 8.43
C ASP A 222 -22.55 9.77 8.17
N ALA A 223 -22.45 8.97 9.24
CA ALA A 223 -22.41 7.52 9.08
C ALA A 223 -23.74 7.01 8.49
N PRO A 224 -23.71 6.10 7.50
CA PRO A 224 -24.92 5.49 6.99
C PRO A 224 -25.73 4.82 8.12
N GLU A 225 -27.06 4.88 8.05
CA GLU A 225 -27.94 4.25 9.04
C GLU A 225 -27.70 2.73 9.17
N GLY A 226 -28.02 2.18 10.33
CA GLY A 226 -27.92 0.75 10.64
C GLY A 226 -26.49 0.24 10.88
N ASP A 227 -26.36 -1.08 10.99
CA ASP A 227 -25.13 -1.77 11.41
C ASP A 227 -24.35 -2.43 10.26
N ASN A 228 -24.87 -2.33 9.03
CA ASN A 228 -24.25 -2.95 7.85
C ASN A 228 -22.80 -2.46 7.63
N PRO A 229 -21.87 -3.30 7.15
CA PRO A 229 -20.52 -2.85 6.83
C PRO A 229 -20.55 -1.66 5.87
N VAL A 230 -19.67 -0.68 6.06
CA VAL A 230 -19.55 0.49 5.18
C VAL A 230 -18.40 0.28 4.21
N ALA A 231 -18.54 0.78 3.00
CA ALA A 231 -17.46 0.84 2.02
C ALA A 231 -17.45 2.19 1.29
N LEU A 232 -16.27 2.59 0.85
CA LEU A 232 -16.09 3.68 -0.10
C LEU A 232 -15.94 3.09 -1.50
N ARG A 233 -16.79 3.51 -2.44
CA ARG A 233 -16.55 3.24 -3.86
C ARG A 233 -15.73 4.36 -4.45
N MET A 234 -14.57 3.99 -4.97
CA MET A 234 -13.51 4.90 -5.39
C MET A 234 -13.31 4.88 -6.91
N THR A 235 -14.31 4.44 -7.69
CA THR A 235 -14.22 4.25 -9.16
C THR A 235 -13.82 5.51 -9.93
N SER A 236 -14.07 6.69 -9.36
CA SER A 236 -13.67 7.98 -9.94
C SER A 236 -12.26 8.43 -9.58
N MET A 237 -11.59 7.70 -8.69
CA MET A 237 -10.25 7.99 -8.21
C MET A 237 -9.21 7.18 -8.96
N ALA A 238 -7.92 7.53 -8.82
CA ALA A 238 -6.85 6.81 -9.49
C ALA A 238 -6.07 5.94 -8.50
N LYS A 239 -5.16 6.53 -7.74
CA LYS A 239 -4.36 5.80 -6.75
C LYS A 239 -3.98 6.70 -5.59
N GLY A 240 -3.97 6.16 -4.38
CA GLY A 240 -3.50 6.89 -3.22
C GLY A 240 -3.85 6.24 -1.89
N MET A 241 -4.15 7.05 -0.89
CA MET A 241 -4.46 6.60 0.48
C MET A 241 -5.69 7.30 1.03
N VAL A 242 -6.46 6.59 1.88
CA VAL A 242 -7.66 7.14 2.53
C VAL A 242 -7.58 6.95 4.04
N TRP A 243 -8.09 7.96 4.75
CA TRP A 243 -8.27 7.94 6.19
C TRP A 243 -9.68 8.38 6.56
N ILE A 244 -10.19 7.80 7.64
CA ILE A 244 -11.45 8.15 8.27
C ILE A 244 -11.18 8.46 9.75
N ASN A 245 -11.51 9.67 10.19
CA ASN A 245 -11.29 10.15 11.56
C ASN A 245 -9.87 9.91 12.09
N GLY A 246 -8.84 10.15 11.26
CA GLY A 246 -7.44 9.92 11.64
C GLY A 246 -6.94 8.49 11.43
N GLN A 247 -7.84 7.52 11.22
CA GLN A 247 -7.49 6.12 11.04
C GLN A 247 -7.32 5.79 9.56
N SER A 248 -6.19 5.19 9.19
CA SER A 248 -5.95 4.75 7.81
C SER A 248 -6.81 3.55 7.48
N ILE A 249 -7.55 3.60 6.37
CA ILE A 249 -8.26 2.45 5.82
C ILE A 249 -7.49 1.78 4.66
N GLY A 250 -6.28 2.26 4.37
CA GLY A 250 -5.35 1.66 3.42
C GLY A 250 -5.12 2.44 2.14
N ARG A 251 -4.44 1.77 1.20
CA ARG A 251 -4.15 2.26 -0.15
C ARG A 251 -5.27 1.86 -1.11
N TYR A 252 -5.57 2.72 -2.09
CA TYR A 252 -6.40 2.40 -3.24
C TYR A 252 -5.61 2.54 -4.54
N TRP A 253 -5.98 1.80 -5.58
CA TRP A 253 -5.28 1.75 -6.88
C TRP A 253 -6.25 1.41 -8.02
N VAL A 254 -7.38 2.12 -8.07
CA VAL A 254 -8.47 1.92 -9.02
C VAL A 254 -8.03 2.14 -10.48
N SER A 255 -7.06 3.01 -10.74
CA SER A 255 -6.56 3.24 -12.12
C SER A 255 -5.84 2.04 -12.73
N TYR A 256 -5.52 1.00 -11.95
CA TYR A 256 -4.87 -0.22 -12.44
C TYR A 256 -5.93 -1.21 -12.90
N LEU A 257 -6.12 -1.26 -14.22
CA LEU A 257 -7.15 -2.08 -14.84
C LEU A 257 -6.62 -3.48 -15.17
N SER A 258 -7.46 -4.48 -14.93
CA SER A 258 -7.30 -5.84 -15.44
C SER A 258 -7.35 -5.86 -16.97
N PRO A 259 -6.98 -6.99 -17.63
CA PRO A 259 -7.16 -7.17 -19.07
C PRO A 259 -8.61 -6.96 -19.56
N LEU A 260 -9.59 -7.03 -18.66
CA LEU A 260 -11.01 -6.77 -18.93
C LEU A 260 -11.38 -5.27 -18.84
N GLY A 261 -10.41 -4.38 -18.65
CA GLY A 261 -10.63 -2.95 -18.50
C GLY A 261 -11.30 -2.56 -17.18
N LYS A 262 -11.35 -3.46 -16.19
CA LYS A 262 -11.95 -3.23 -14.89
C LYS A 262 -10.90 -3.11 -13.78
N PRO A 263 -11.06 -2.19 -12.82
CA PRO A 263 -10.20 -2.15 -11.63
C PRO A 263 -10.27 -3.49 -10.87
N THR A 264 -9.16 -3.86 -10.25
CA THR A 264 -9.09 -5.08 -9.42
C THR A 264 -9.83 -4.93 -8.09
N GLN A 265 -9.99 -3.69 -7.62
CA GLN A 265 -10.75 -3.34 -6.44
C GLN A 265 -11.37 -1.95 -6.61
N GLU A 266 -12.69 -1.84 -6.42
CA GLU A 266 -13.45 -0.59 -6.53
C GLU A 266 -13.91 -0.08 -5.16
N GLU A 267 -14.12 -1.01 -4.24
CA GLU A 267 -14.76 -0.79 -2.95
C GLU A 267 -13.76 -1.06 -1.82
N TYR A 268 -13.67 -0.11 -0.89
CA TYR A 268 -12.73 -0.14 0.22
C TYR A 268 -13.50 -0.07 1.53
N HIS A 269 -13.44 -1.13 2.33
CA HIS A 269 -14.20 -1.26 3.56
C HIS A 269 -13.75 -0.25 4.63
N VAL A 270 -14.73 0.36 5.29
CA VAL A 270 -14.55 1.24 6.44
C VAL A 270 -15.07 0.50 7.68
N PRO A 271 -14.21 0.17 8.65
CA PRO A 271 -14.65 -0.41 9.91
C PRO A 271 -15.67 0.51 10.59
N ARG A 272 -16.81 -0.04 11.02
CA ARG A 272 -17.84 0.72 11.75
C ARG A 272 -17.28 1.37 13.02
N SER A 273 -16.30 0.74 13.67
CA SER A 273 -15.60 1.30 14.84
C SER A 273 -14.79 2.57 14.56
N PHE A 274 -14.51 2.89 13.28
CA PHE A 274 -13.84 4.15 12.91
C PHE A 274 -14.83 5.30 12.75
N LEU A 275 -16.14 5.02 12.73
CA LEU A 275 -17.19 6.00 12.46
C LEU A 275 -17.84 6.53 13.76
N LYS A 276 -18.10 7.83 13.76
CA LYS A 276 -19.02 8.54 14.65
C LYS A 276 -20.39 8.61 13.96
N PRO A 277 -21.50 8.83 14.69
CA PRO A 277 -22.82 9.00 14.06
C PRO A 277 -22.85 10.11 13.00
N THR A 278 -22.21 11.25 13.30
CA THR A 278 -22.15 12.41 12.40
C THR A 278 -20.74 13.00 12.33
N ASN A 279 -20.51 13.84 11.32
CA ASN A 279 -19.29 14.65 11.19
C ASN A 279 -17.99 13.82 11.16
N ASN A 280 -17.97 12.76 10.34
CA ASN A 280 -16.79 11.94 10.10
C ASN A 280 -15.86 12.63 9.13
N LEU A 281 -14.60 12.82 9.52
CA LEU A 281 -13.56 13.38 8.66
C LEU A 281 -13.06 12.30 7.69
N MET A 282 -13.27 12.50 6.39
CA MET A 282 -12.61 11.74 5.34
C MET A 282 -11.47 12.57 4.76
N VAL A 283 -10.27 11.99 4.72
CA VAL A 283 -9.12 12.59 4.03
C VAL A 283 -8.58 11.60 3.01
N VAL A 284 -8.34 12.08 1.80
CA VAL A 284 -7.82 11.29 0.69
C VAL A 284 -6.55 11.96 0.18
N PHE A 285 -5.46 11.20 0.11
CA PHE A 285 -4.29 11.60 -0.67
C PHE A 285 -4.37 10.90 -2.03
N GLU A 286 -4.31 11.65 -3.12
CA GLU A 286 -4.42 11.17 -4.50
C GLU A 286 -3.11 11.45 -5.25
N GLU A 287 -2.50 10.40 -5.79
CA GLU A 287 -1.16 10.43 -6.37
C GLU A 287 -1.18 10.84 -7.85
N THR A 288 -2.23 10.51 -8.61
CA THR A 288 -2.24 10.59 -10.08
C THR A 288 -3.27 11.57 -10.64
N GLY A 289 -4.40 11.78 -9.95
CA GLY A 289 -5.41 12.79 -10.35
C GLY A 289 -6.80 12.20 -10.56
N GLY A 290 -7.39 11.71 -9.48
CA GLY A 290 -8.78 11.26 -9.38
C GLY A 290 -9.78 12.39 -9.12
N ASN A 291 -11.06 12.17 -9.43
CA ASN A 291 -12.15 13.10 -9.15
C ASN A 291 -12.86 12.75 -7.83
N PRO A 292 -12.67 13.55 -6.75
CA PRO A 292 -13.20 13.25 -5.43
C PRO A 292 -14.71 13.43 -5.30
N ARG A 293 -15.38 14.18 -6.19
CA ARG A 293 -16.82 14.48 -6.09
C ARG A 293 -17.72 13.26 -6.35
N LYS A 294 -17.16 12.21 -6.93
CA LYS A 294 -17.87 10.97 -7.29
C LYS A 294 -17.50 9.79 -6.39
N ILE A 295 -16.80 10.05 -5.28
CA ILE A 295 -16.61 9.04 -4.23
C ILE A 295 -17.97 8.76 -3.60
N GLU A 296 -18.38 7.50 -3.55
CA GLU A 296 -19.65 7.09 -2.97
C GLU A 296 -19.42 6.39 -1.63
N ILE A 297 -20.30 6.66 -0.66
CA ILE A 297 -20.34 5.95 0.62
C ILE A 297 -21.50 4.97 0.56
N LEU A 298 -21.20 3.70 0.73
CA LEU A 298 -22.14 2.62 0.53
C LEU A 298 -22.26 1.79 1.80
N VAL A 299 -23.44 1.24 2.02
CA VAL A 299 -23.62 0.08 2.90
C VAL A 299 -23.48 -1.18 2.07
N VAL A 300 -22.64 -2.10 2.53
CA VAL A 300 -22.45 -3.38 1.88
C VAL A 300 -23.56 -4.30 2.37
N ASN A 301 -24.60 -4.42 1.57
CA ASN A 301 -25.64 -5.42 1.76
C ASN A 301 -25.40 -6.57 0.79
N ARG A 302 -25.03 -7.75 1.31
CA ARG A 302 -24.79 -8.94 0.49
C ARG A 302 -25.99 -9.87 0.60
N ASP A 303 -26.68 -10.04 -0.52
CA ASP A 303 -27.68 -11.09 -0.65
C ASP A 303 -27.02 -12.44 -0.95
N THR A 304 -25.82 -12.46 -1.52
CA THR A 304 -25.08 -13.71 -1.76
C THR A 304 -24.05 -13.93 -0.66
N ILE A 305 -24.18 -15.02 0.09
CA ILE A 305 -23.28 -15.43 1.16
C ILE A 305 -22.63 -16.76 0.78
N CYS A 306 -21.33 -16.86 1.00
CA CYS A 306 -20.57 -18.06 0.68
C CYS A 306 -19.66 -18.50 1.82
N SER A 307 -19.35 -19.79 1.86
CA SER A 307 -18.33 -20.36 2.73
C SER A 307 -17.59 -21.45 1.97
N VAL A 308 -16.25 -21.48 2.12
CA VAL A 308 -15.38 -22.54 1.59
C VAL A 308 -14.53 -23.10 2.71
N VAL A 309 -14.69 -24.39 2.98
CA VAL A 309 -13.91 -25.12 4.00
C VAL A 309 -13.25 -26.31 3.33
N THR A 310 -11.96 -26.49 3.54
CA THR A 310 -11.17 -27.58 2.93
C THR A 310 -10.64 -28.53 3.99
N GLU A 311 -10.13 -29.70 3.58
CA GLU A 311 -9.53 -30.68 4.51
C GLU A 311 -8.34 -30.17 5.31
N TYR A 312 -7.59 -29.19 4.81
CA TYR A 312 -6.44 -28.60 5.49
C TYR A 312 -6.77 -27.33 6.28
N HIS A 313 -7.95 -26.73 6.09
CA HIS A 313 -8.33 -25.58 6.91
C HIS A 313 -8.40 -25.99 8.40
N PRO A 314 -7.76 -25.22 9.30
CA PRO A 314 -7.95 -25.40 10.73
C PRO A 314 -9.41 -25.07 11.09
N PRO A 315 -9.88 -25.52 12.26
CA PRO A 315 -11.19 -25.10 12.74
C PRO A 315 -11.31 -23.58 12.91
N HIS A 316 -12.54 -23.07 12.96
CA HIS A 316 -12.81 -21.63 13.04
C HIS A 316 -12.12 -20.98 14.27
N VAL A 317 -11.71 -19.71 14.17
CA VAL A 317 -10.95 -19.01 15.24
C VAL A 317 -11.71 -18.95 16.57
N SER A 318 -13.05 -18.95 16.55
CA SER A 318 -13.89 -19.00 17.76
C SER A 318 -13.80 -20.33 18.51
N SER A 319 -13.23 -21.37 17.90
CA SER A 319 -12.99 -22.66 18.56
C SER A 319 -11.71 -22.70 19.39
N PHE A 320 -10.99 -21.58 19.49
CA PHE A 320 -9.80 -21.45 20.33
C PHE A 320 -10.11 -20.59 21.56
N ASP A 321 -9.72 -21.09 22.73
CA ASP A 321 -9.70 -20.33 23.98
C ASP A 321 -8.28 -19.89 24.31
N LEU A 322 -8.14 -18.66 24.82
CA LEU A 322 -6.89 -18.17 25.39
C LEU A 322 -6.89 -18.45 26.90
N LYS A 323 -6.16 -19.47 27.33
CA LYS A 323 -5.92 -19.74 28.76
C LYS A 323 -4.42 -19.68 29.04
N GLU A 324 -4.03 -18.86 30.01
CA GLU A 324 -2.63 -18.68 30.44
C GLU A 324 -1.69 -18.28 29.28
N ASN A 325 -2.13 -17.34 28.42
CA ASN A 325 -1.39 -16.92 27.21
C ASN A 325 -1.07 -18.06 26.22
N LYS A 326 -1.75 -19.20 26.30
CA LYS A 326 -1.66 -20.29 25.33
C LYS A 326 -3.01 -20.50 24.66
N LEU A 327 -3.02 -20.49 23.33
CA LEU A 327 -4.17 -20.90 22.54
C LEU A 327 -4.39 -22.40 22.74
N ARG A 328 -5.58 -22.78 23.18
CA ARG A 328 -6.01 -24.18 23.28
C ARG A 328 -7.34 -24.33 22.55
N TYR A 329 -7.56 -25.47 21.90
CA TYR A 329 -8.87 -25.78 21.36
C TYR A 329 -9.90 -25.85 22.49
N ASN A 330 -11.04 -25.21 22.29
CA ASN A 330 -12.27 -25.57 22.99
C ASN A 330 -12.63 -27.00 22.56
N VAL A 331 -13.07 -27.82 23.50
CA VAL A 331 -13.23 -29.27 23.32
C VAL A 331 -14.08 -29.56 22.06
N ASN A 332 -13.54 -30.37 21.14
CA ASN A 332 -14.13 -30.73 19.84
C ASN A 332 -14.48 -29.52 18.93
N PRO A 333 -13.48 -28.88 18.30
CA PRO A 333 -13.72 -27.74 17.45
C PRO A 333 -14.51 -28.18 16.20
N ILE A 334 -15.71 -27.63 16.01
CA ILE A 334 -16.55 -27.93 14.85
C ILE A 334 -15.90 -27.29 13.63
N LYS A 335 -15.24 -28.11 12.83
CA LYS A 335 -14.84 -27.74 11.48
C LYS A 335 -16.10 -27.73 10.62
N GLY A 336 -16.49 -26.58 10.08
CA GLY A 336 -17.71 -26.49 9.31
C GLY A 336 -17.86 -25.18 8.57
N ALA A 337 -18.68 -25.21 7.52
CA ALA A 337 -19.06 -24.01 6.79
C ALA A 337 -20.11 -23.24 7.60
N HIS A 338 -19.80 -22.01 7.98
CA HIS A 338 -20.69 -21.12 8.71
C HIS A 338 -21.25 -20.08 7.74
N LEU A 339 -22.57 -20.01 7.63
CA LEU A 339 -23.27 -19.07 6.75
C LEU A 339 -24.24 -18.27 7.60
N ALA A 340 -24.20 -16.95 7.49
CA ALA A 340 -25.11 -16.05 8.19
C ALA A 340 -25.56 -14.93 7.24
N CYS A 341 -26.87 -14.76 7.14
CA CYS A 341 -27.46 -13.68 6.36
C CYS A 341 -27.46 -12.36 7.15
N PRO A 342 -27.13 -11.23 6.51
CA PRO A 342 -27.19 -9.92 7.16
C PRO A 342 -28.64 -9.48 7.39
N ASP A 343 -28.84 -8.42 8.19
CA ASP A 343 -30.13 -7.73 8.37
C ASP A 343 -31.32 -8.63 8.77
N LYS A 344 -31.06 -9.74 9.49
CA LYS A 344 -32.08 -10.75 9.84
C LYS A 344 -32.79 -11.37 8.63
N LYS A 345 -32.22 -11.25 7.43
CA LYS A 345 -32.67 -11.97 6.23
C LYS A 345 -32.57 -13.47 6.48
N ILE A 346 -33.38 -14.24 5.77
CA ILE A 346 -33.29 -15.70 5.78
C ILE A 346 -32.62 -16.19 4.50
N ILE A 347 -32.03 -17.38 4.56
CA ILE A 347 -31.53 -18.09 3.40
C ILE A 347 -32.74 -18.55 2.58
N GLU A 348 -33.05 -17.83 1.50
CA GLU A 348 -34.18 -18.11 0.60
C GLU A 348 -33.85 -19.21 -0.40
N LYS A 349 -32.58 -19.29 -0.80
CA LYS A 349 -32.13 -20.23 -1.84
C LYS A 349 -30.71 -20.70 -1.57
N VAL A 350 -30.47 -21.99 -1.82
CA VAL A 350 -29.12 -22.54 -1.97
C VAL A 350 -28.79 -22.48 -3.46
N GLU A 351 -27.79 -21.70 -3.83
CA GLU A 351 -27.43 -21.46 -5.24
C GLU A 351 -26.35 -22.42 -5.74
N PHE A 352 -25.45 -22.83 -4.85
CA PHE A 352 -24.36 -23.74 -5.19
C PHE A 352 -23.93 -24.54 -3.97
N VAL A 353 -23.69 -25.83 -4.16
CA VAL A 353 -23.01 -26.69 -3.19
C VAL A 353 -22.10 -27.64 -3.95
N SER A 354 -20.84 -27.69 -3.54
CA SER A 354 -19.88 -28.68 -3.99
C SER A 354 -19.16 -29.27 -2.78
N PHE A 355 -18.90 -30.57 -2.83
CA PHE A 355 -18.06 -31.27 -1.87
C PHE A 355 -17.05 -32.13 -2.64
N GLY A 356 -15.95 -31.49 -3.04
CA GLY A 356 -14.99 -32.01 -4.00
C GLY A 356 -14.08 -30.89 -4.52
N GLU A 357 -14.03 -30.74 -5.85
CA GLU A 357 -13.16 -29.80 -6.57
C GLU A 357 -13.91 -28.55 -7.04
N ALA A 358 -14.43 -27.74 -6.11
CA ALA A 358 -14.98 -26.45 -6.49
C ALA A 358 -13.86 -25.46 -6.87
N ASP A 359 -14.04 -24.73 -7.97
CA ASP A 359 -13.13 -23.65 -8.39
C ASP A 359 -13.88 -22.31 -8.45
N GLY A 360 -13.13 -21.21 -8.50
CA GLY A 360 -13.65 -19.85 -8.57
C GLY A 360 -13.83 -19.18 -7.20
N ALA A 361 -14.68 -18.16 -7.17
CA ALA A 361 -14.92 -17.32 -5.99
C ALA A 361 -16.42 -17.14 -5.74
N CYS A 362 -16.76 -16.66 -4.54
CA CYS A 362 -18.16 -16.40 -4.15
C CYS A 362 -18.91 -15.57 -5.21
N GLY A 363 -20.07 -16.07 -5.64
CA GLY A 363 -20.87 -15.48 -6.73
C GLY A 363 -20.57 -16.06 -8.11
N ALA A 364 -19.47 -16.81 -8.27
CA ALA A 364 -19.02 -17.39 -9.53
C ALA A 364 -18.32 -18.74 -9.33
N PHE A 365 -18.81 -19.56 -8.39
CA PHE A 365 -18.28 -20.91 -8.23
C PHE A 365 -18.58 -21.79 -9.44
N ILE A 366 -17.61 -22.63 -9.78
CA ILE A 366 -17.71 -23.62 -10.83
C ILE A 366 -17.60 -25.00 -10.18
N ALA A 367 -18.56 -25.85 -10.50
CA ALA A 367 -18.54 -27.25 -10.10
C ALA A 367 -17.38 -27.99 -10.78
N GLY A 368 -16.67 -28.80 -10.01
CA GLY A 368 -15.63 -29.69 -10.52
C GLY A 368 -16.21 -30.93 -11.19
N LYS A 369 -15.35 -31.93 -11.40
CA LYS A 369 -15.77 -33.22 -11.99
C LYS A 369 -16.48 -34.12 -10.99
N CYS A 370 -16.40 -33.80 -9.70
CA CYS A 370 -16.91 -34.63 -8.63
C CYS A 370 -17.59 -33.80 -7.54
N ASP A 371 -18.87 -34.08 -7.33
CA ASP A 371 -19.73 -33.39 -6.36
C ASP A 371 -20.61 -34.36 -5.60
N SER A 372 -20.97 -34.00 -4.37
CA SER A 372 -21.88 -34.79 -3.54
C SER A 372 -23.31 -34.24 -3.56
N LYS A 373 -24.23 -35.05 -4.09
CA LYS A 373 -25.68 -34.78 -3.98
C LYS A 373 -26.17 -34.80 -2.52
N LYS A 374 -25.53 -35.60 -1.66
CA LYS A 374 -25.86 -35.66 -0.23
C LYS A 374 -25.49 -34.37 0.48
N ALA A 375 -24.35 -33.78 0.12
CA ALA A 375 -23.96 -32.47 0.63
C ALA A 375 -24.99 -31.40 0.26
N HIS A 376 -25.44 -31.38 -1.01
CA HIS A 376 -26.48 -30.44 -1.45
C HIS A 376 -27.76 -30.53 -0.61
N LYS A 377 -28.30 -31.76 -0.45
CA LYS A 377 -29.51 -32.01 0.36
C LYS A 377 -29.32 -31.62 1.83
N LEU A 378 -28.15 -31.87 2.39
CA LEU A 378 -27.84 -31.51 3.77
C LEU A 378 -27.84 -29.98 3.94
N VAL A 379 -27.18 -29.26 3.03
CA VAL A 379 -27.17 -27.79 3.05
C VAL A 379 -28.58 -27.23 2.93
N GLU A 380 -29.38 -27.72 1.97
CA GLU A 380 -30.78 -27.28 1.82
C GLU A 380 -31.59 -27.49 3.12
N LYS A 381 -31.50 -28.68 3.70
CA LYS A 381 -32.19 -29.02 4.94
C LYS A 381 -31.75 -28.13 6.11
N GLU A 382 -30.46 -27.88 6.24
CA GLU A 382 -29.91 -27.19 7.40
C GLU A 382 -29.93 -25.67 7.27
N CYS A 383 -29.99 -25.11 6.06
CA CYS A 383 -29.88 -23.68 5.82
C CYS A 383 -31.16 -23.00 5.37
N LEU A 384 -31.99 -23.61 4.52
CA LEU A 384 -33.17 -22.94 3.95
C LEU A 384 -34.11 -22.46 5.06
N GLY A 385 -34.56 -21.21 4.95
CA GLY A 385 -35.49 -20.58 5.88
C GLY A 385 -34.87 -20.07 7.19
N LYS A 386 -33.57 -20.30 7.43
CA LYS A 386 -32.87 -19.83 8.64
C LYS A 386 -32.06 -18.57 8.35
N THR A 387 -31.83 -17.75 9.38
CA THR A 387 -30.96 -16.57 9.31
C THR A 387 -29.47 -16.96 9.31
N GLU A 388 -29.15 -18.11 9.89
CA GLU A 388 -27.81 -18.67 9.94
C GLU A 388 -27.88 -20.21 9.93
N CYS A 389 -26.81 -20.84 9.46
CA CYS A 389 -26.64 -22.29 9.52
C CYS A 389 -25.16 -22.66 9.59
N THR A 390 -24.88 -23.86 10.12
CA THR A 390 -23.55 -24.45 10.17
C THR A 390 -23.60 -25.84 9.58
N ILE A 391 -22.73 -26.09 8.61
CA ILE A 391 -22.61 -27.41 7.96
C ILE A 391 -21.31 -28.04 8.41
N PRO A 392 -21.34 -29.14 9.19
CA PRO A 392 -20.13 -29.80 9.65
C PRO A 392 -19.35 -30.36 8.46
N PHE A 393 -18.04 -30.13 8.45
CA PHE A 393 -17.13 -30.74 7.51
C PHE A 393 -16.83 -32.17 7.96
N ASP A 394 -17.67 -33.11 7.56
CA ASP A 394 -17.49 -34.54 7.85
C ASP A 394 -17.86 -35.39 6.63
N ARG A 395 -16.91 -36.19 6.14
CA ARG A 395 -17.10 -37.07 4.98
C ARG A 395 -18.30 -38.01 5.17
N LYS A 396 -18.58 -38.50 6.39
CA LYS A 396 -19.70 -39.44 6.63
C LYS A 396 -21.08 -38.79 6.45
N THR A 397 -21.20 -37.52 6.83
CA THR A 397 -22.43 -36.75 6.67
C THR A 397 -22.56 -36.15 5.26
N LEU A 398 -21.44 -35.81 4.63
CA LEU A 398 -21.42 -35.15 3.32
C LEU A 398 -21.37 -36.11 2.12
N LEU A 399 -20.96 -37.37 2.27
CA LEU A 399 -20.91 -38.36 1.17
C LEU A 399 -21.89 -39.52 1.37
N GLU A 400 -22.37 -40.08 0.26
CA GLU A 400 -23.16 -41.31 0.28
C GLU A 400 -22.27 -42.50 0.71
N PRO A 401 -22.76 -43.43 1.55
CA PRO A 401 -21.96 -44.57 2.01
C PRO A 401 -21.42 -45.39 0.83
N GLY A 402 -20.10 -45.54 0.73
CA GLY A 402 -19.44 -46.31 -0.32
C GLY A 402 -19.43 -45.67 -1.71
N ASN A 403 -19.90 -44.42 -1.84
CA ASN A 403 -19.96 -43.71 -3.11
C ASN A 403 -19.32 -42.32 -2.96
N ASP A 404 -17.97 -42.30 -2.91
CA ASP A 404 -17.18 -41.10 -3.06
C ASP A 404 -16.90 -40.87 -4.56
N PRO A 405 -17.42 -39.80 -5.19
CA PRO A 405 -17.23 -39.54 -6.62
C PRO A 405 -15.77 -39.23 -7.00
N CYS A 406 -14.91 -38.90 -6.03
CA CYS A 406 -13.48 -38.68 -6.26
C CYS A 406 -12.65 -39.00 -5.00
N PRO A 407 -12.42 -40.29 -4.69
CA PRO A 407 -11.81 -40.72 -3.42
C PRO A 407 -10.38 -40.21 -3.23
N ASP A 408 -9.65 -40.02 -4.33
CA ASP A 408 -8.25 -39.57 -4.34
C ASP A 408 -8.10 -38.04 -4.39
N VAL A 409 -9.22 -37.30 -4.33
CA VAL A 409 -9.23 -35.85 -4.33
C VAL A 409 -9.46 -35.34 -2.91
N GLU A 410 -8.64 -34.40 -2.50
CA GLU A 410 -8.86 -33.59 -1.30
C GLU A 410 -10.20 -32.84 -1.38
N LYS A 411 -10.97 -32.91 -0.29
CA LYS A 411 -12.33 -32.38 -0.29
C LYS A 411 -12.36 -30.90 0.08
N SER A 412 -13.14 -30.14 -0.69
CA SER A 412 -13.54 -28.78 -0.35
C SER A 412 -15.07 -28.69 -0.33
N LEU A 413 -15.62 -28.25 0.80
CA LEU A 413 -17.04 -27.89 0.92
C LEU A 413 -17.18 -26.41 0.55
N ALA A 414 -17.67 -26.15 -0.66
CA ALA A 414 -18.03 -24.82 -1.12
C ALA A 414 -19.55 -24.68 -1.13
N VAL A 415 -20.07 -23.67 -0.43
CA VAL A 415 -21.50 -23.38 -0.33
C VAL A 415 -21.76 -21.93 -0.69
N GLN A 416 -22.76 -21.69 -1.52
CA GLN A 416 -23.29 -20.36 -1.85
C GLN A 416 -24.80 -20.35 -1.62
N VAL A 417 -25.27 -19.34 -0.89
CA VAL A 417 -26.68 -19.13 -0.60
C VAL A 417 -27.10 -17.71 -0.94
N LYS A 418 -28.38 -17.54 -1.25
CA LYS A 418 -29.02 -16.25 -1.42
C LYS A 418 -29.93 -15.96 -0.23
N CYS A 419 -29.71 -14.80 0.37
CA CYS A 419 -30.48 -14.24 1.46
C CYS A 419 -31.57 -13.32 0.91
N GLY A 420 -32.71 -13.28 1.59
CA GLY A 420 -33.75 -12.30 1.32
C GLY A 420 -34.75 -12.17 2.48
N VAL A 421 -35.71 -11.27 2.29
CA VAL A 421 -36.70 -10.92 3.31
C VAL A 421 -37.85 -11.92 3.16
N GLY A 422 -37.77 -13.02 3.90
CA GLY A 422 -38.58 -14.22 3.70
C GLY A 422 -40.00 -13.98 3.17
N GLY A 423 -40.30 -14.61 2.04
CA GLY A 423 -41.57 -14.51 1.33
C GLY A 423 -42.76 -15.04 2.14
N GLY A 424 -43.27 -14.21 3.03
CA GLY A 424 -44.60 -14.28 3.64
C GLY A 424 -45.51 -13.19 3.08
N SER A 425 -45.46 -12.90 1.78
CA SER A 425 -46.58 -12.24 1.10
C SER A 425 -47.19 -13.24 0.11
N LYS A 426 -48.31 -13.83 0.51
CA LYS A 426 -49.26 -14.31 -0.48
C LYS A 426 -49.72 -13.08 -1.25
N SER A 427 -49.59 -13.12 -2.57
CA SER A 427 -50.31 -12.25 -3.48
C SER A 427 -51.81 -12.48 -3.28
N ASP A 428 -52.45 -11.63 -2.48
CA ASP A 428 -53.90 -11.45 -2.44
C ASP A 428 -54.23 -10.08 -3.03
N ALA A 429 -54.46 -10.07 -4.35
CA ALA A 429 -55.40 -9.23 -5.13
C ALA A 429 -55.11 -9.37 -6.62
#